data_AF-H2Z041-F1
#
_entry.id   AF-H2Z041-F1
#
_cell.length_a   1.000
_cell.length_b   1.000
_cell.length_c   1.000
_cell.angle_alpha   90.00
_cell.angle_beta   90.00
_cell.angle_gamma   90.00
#
_symmetry.space_group_name_H-M   'P 1'
#
loop_
_entity.id
_entity.type
_entity.pdbx_description
1 polymer ?
#
loop_
_entity_poly.entity_id
_entity_poly.type
_entity_poly.pdbx_seq_one_letter_code
_entity_poly.pdbx_strand_id
1 'polypeptide(L)'
;FFAVYHAISLTHTGTMIGGLTNTNISTLERRFGLSSSQSALVVVSYDVAFCILTAFVTYFGATANRPRLVGIGSAIFGIGAFVYALPHFLSPLYKFGDSTLTSNYISTPPDSCSPSNATNCLPTDQGLMKFMFVLLFGQLLLGCGTVPLYTLGVAYIEDSVPKNSAPIYLGIANAASLFGPAIGFACGGYILNNFLQKMPYISLLTSSSDPRWVGAWWIGPMAMMTASWILVIPLCGFPKQLPDKKYMYCYIILNLTRKDNGTGQIRAERKSEVHTNSKEEAENSELENSLKNFPTAVMRLFKNPAFCFLTLAGCSTGLTVSGGSSFMAKFIQNEFHTSAGTSAMLAGAILVPAAVAGHLLGGGLISRFQMETPAILKLCAFSSFLVACASPLLLLRCGNKAMAGITATYNRSNLTSGCNSNCNCQTEFYNPVCGGNGVAYFSPCYAGCPESSGYINSTIQVYNNCSCLGVNETAHAGVCEASCFKLPLFLGLALFMVLLTFISHTPAVVVSLRIVPPSMRSFAIGLEWLFLRALGTIPGPILYGSFIDSTCKLWQSKECGTVRGSCWVYD
;
A
#
# COMPACT_ATOMS: atom_id res chain seq x y z
N PHE A 1 9.11 -19.53 18.11
CA PHE A 1 10.14 -19.42 17.05
C PHE A 1 9.54 -19.33 15.66
N PHE A 2 8.78 -20.31 15.15
CA PHE A 2 8.17 -20.21 13.80
C PHE A 2 7.40 -18.89 13.59
N ALA A 3 6.51 -18.52 14.52
CA ALA A 3 5.74 -17.27 14.45
C ALA A 3 6.62 -16.00 14.37
N VAL A 4 7.83 -16.03 14.94
CA VAL A 4 8.79 -14.91 14.87
C VAL A 4 9.39 -14.82 13.46
N TYR A 5 9.91 -15.93 12.93
CA TYR A 5 10.45 -15.96 11.57
C TYR A 5 9.38 -15.64 10.51
N HIS A 6 8.16 -16.11 10.73
CA HIS A 6 7.01 -15.81 9.89
C HIS A 6 6.64 -14.32 9.95
N ALA A 7 6.58 -13.72 11.15
CA ALA A 7 6.35 -12.28 11.30
C ALA A 7 7.43 -11.44 10.61
N ILE A 8 8.72 -11.78 10.77
CA ILE A 8 9.83 -11.12 10.06
C ILE A 8 9.65 -11.24 8.53
N SER A 9 9.28 -12.42 8.06
CA SER A 9 9.02 -12.64 6.62
C SER A 9 7.86 -11.78 6.11
N LEU A 10 6.78 -11.65 6.88
CA LEU A 10 5.64 -10.78 6.55
C LEU A 10 6.03 -9.29 6.56
N THR A 11 6.87 -8.86 7.50
CA THR A 11 7.41 -7.50 7.48
C THR A 11 8.24 -7.27 6.22
N HIS A 12 9.10 -8.22 5.85
CA HIS A 12 9.91 -8.13 4.63
C HIS A 12 9.04 -8.02 3.36
N THR A 13 7.99 -8.84 3.24
CA THR A 13 7.08 -8.75 2.09
C THR A 13 6.36 -7.41 2.05
N GLY A 14 5.90 -6.91 3.21
CA GLY A 14 5.29 -5.59 3.33
C GLY A 14 6.24 -4.45 2.95
N THR A 15 7.51 -4.50 3.39
CA THR A 15 8.55 -3.51 3.07
C THR A 15 8.79 -3.42 1.58
N MET A 16 8.91 -4.55 0.89
CA MET A 16 9.18 -4.56 -0.55
C MET A 16 7.96 -4.12 -1.37
N ILE A 17 6.81 -4.75 -1.16
CA ILE A 17 5.64 -4.58 -2.02
C ILE A 17 4.90 -3.29 -1.66
N GLY A 18 4.60 -3.09 -0.38
CA GLY A 18 3.80 -1.96 0.07
C GLY A 18 4.60 -0.66 0.23
N GLY A 19 5.92 -0.72 0.38
CA GLY A 19 6.78 0.46 0.58
C GLY A 19 7.74 0.73 -0.58
N LEU A 20 8.76 -0.12 -0.76
CA LEU A 20 9.84 0.12 -1.73
C LEU A 20 9.34 0.18 -3.18
N THR A 21 8.47 -0.76 -3.59
CA THR A 21 7.89 -0.77 -4.94
C THR A 21 7.14 0.54 -5.21
N ASN A 22 6.28 0.95 -4.28
CA ASN A 22 5.49 2.19 -4.38
C ASN A 22 6.38 3.45 -4.40
N THR A 23 7.44 3.48 -3.58
CA THR A 23 8.37 4.62 -3.54
C THR A 23 9.21 4.71 -4.82
N ASN A 24 9.52 3.57 -5.45
CA ASN A 24 10.37 3.49 -6.64
C ASN A 24 9.65 3.91 -7.94
N ILE A 25 8.32 4.01 -7.96
CA ILE A 25 7.51 4.25 -9.18
C ILE A 25 8.00 5.48 -9.95
N SER A 26 8.06 6.64 -9.30
CA SER A 26 8.44 7.90 -9.95
C SER A 26 9.87 7.87 -10.51
N THR A 27 10.77 7.15 -9.84
CA THR A 27 12.15 6.98 -10.27
C THR A 27 12.24 6.06 -11.49
N LEU A 28 11.45 4.99 -11.53
CA LEU A 28 11.38 4.06 -12.66
C LEU A 28 10.73 4.68 -13.89
N GLU A 29 9.68 5.49 -13.72
CA GLU A 29 9.06 6.27 -14.78
C GLU A 29 10.09 7.20 -15.44
N ARG A 30 10.84 7.96 -14.64
CA ARG A 30 11.92 8.84 -15.13
C ARG A 30 13.05 8.07 -15.82
N ARG A 31 13.49 6.97 -15.21
CA ARG A 31 14.65 6.19 -15.67
C ARG A 31 14.38 5.45 -16.98
N PHE A 32 13.19 4.87 -17.13
CA PHE A 32 12.84 3.99 -18.26
C PHE A 32 11.82 4.62 -19.23
N GLY A 33 11.37 5.85 -18.96
CA GLY A 33 10.39 6.55 -19.80
C GLY A 33 9.00 5.91 -19.76
N LEU A 34 8.64 5.27 -18.64
CA LEU A 34 7.35 4.59 -18.51
C LEU A 34 6.23 5.62 -18.30
N SER A 35 5.11 5.41 -18.97
CA SER A 35 3.86 6.10 -18.65
C SER A 35 3.29 5.61 -17.30
N SER A 36 2.45 6.44 -16.67
CA SER A 36 1.83 6.07 -15.39
C SER A 36 0.93 4.84 -15.46
N SER A 37 0.33 4.55 -16.63
CA SER A 37 -0.45 3.31 -16.81
C SER A 37 0.45 2.08 -16.88
N GLN A 38 1.63 2.19 -17.49
CA GLN A 38 2.63 1.12 -17.55
C GLN A 38 3.27 0.86 -16.19
N SER A 39 3.61 1.89 -15.44
CA SER A 39 4.15 1.75 -14.08
C SER A 39 3.10 1.15 -13.12
N ALA A 40 1.83 1.55 -13.25
CA ALA A 40 0.72 0.94 -12.51
C ALA A 40 0.56 -0.55 -12.86
N LEU A 41 0.70 -0.94 -14.13
CA LEU A 41 0.66 -2.35 -14.55
C LEU A 41 1.75 -3.19 -13.87
N VAL A 42 2.95 -2.63 -13.71
CA VAL A 42 4.05 -3.29 -12.98
C VAL A 42 3.63 -3.56 -11.53
N VAL A 43 3.07 -2.58 -10.82
CA VAL A 43 2.63 -2.73 -9.43
C VAL A 43 1.53 -3.78 -9.29
N VAL A 44 0.50 -3.72 -10.15
CA VAL A 44 -0.67 -4.61 -10.08
C VAL A 44 -0.33 -6.07 -10.42
N SER A 45 0.73 -6.31 -11.20
CA SER A 45 1.11 -7.68 -11.59
C SER A 45 1.40 -8.61 -10.40
N TYR A 46 1.86 -8.08 -9.27
CA TYR A 46 1.96 -8.81 -8.00
C TYR A 46 0.61 -9.41 -7.56
N ASP A 47 -0.45 -8.60 -7.59
CA ASP A 47 -1.79 -9.03 -7.18
C ASP A 47 -2.38 -10.05 -8.15
N VAL A 48 -2.08 -9.91 -9.45
CA VAL A 48 -2.49 -10.87 -10.49
C VAL A 48 -1.89 -12.25 -10.22
N ALA A 49 -0.57 -12.34 -10.02
CA ALA A 49 0.11 -13.60 -9.71
C ALA A 49 -0.44 -14.23 -8.42
N PHE A 50 -0.63 -13.41 -7.39
CA PHE A 50 -1.18 -13.87 -6.13
C PHE A 50 -2.59 -14.45 -6.32
N CYS A 51 -3.49 -13.74 -7.01
CA CYS A 51 -4.86 -14.22 -7.24
C CYS A 51 -4.90 -15.55 -8.01
N ILE A 52 -4.12 -15.66 -9.09
CA ILE A 52 -4.10 -16.87 -9.94
C ILE A 52 -3.61 -18.07 -9.14
N LEU A 53 -2.56 -17.92 -8.34
CA LEU A 53 -1.90 -19.06 -7.69
C LEU A 53 -2.47 -19.40 -6.31
N THR A 54 -3.11 -18.46 -5.62
CA THR A 54 -3.53 -18.64 -4.22
C THR A 54 -4.42 -19.85 -4.03
N ALA A 55 -5.46 -20.03 -4.85
CA ALA A 55 -6.39 -21.14 -4.70
C ALA A 55 -5.70 -22.50 -4.92
N PHE A 56 -4.80 -22.61 -5.91
CA PHE A 56 -4.09 -23.85 -6.20
C PHE A 56 -3.04 -24.18 -5.13
N VAL A 57 -2.20 -23.21 -4.77
CA VAL A 57 -1.14 -23.40 -3.77
C VAL A 57 -1.73 -23.77 -2.42
N THR A 58 -2.87 -23.19 -2.05
CA THR A 58 -3.53 -23.52 -0.77
C THR A 58 -4.27 -24.84 -0.78
N TYR A 59 -4.84 -25.23 -1.92
CA TYR A 59 -5.46 -26.55 -2.11
C TYR A 59 -4.43 -27.68 -1.97
N PHE A 60 -3.35 -27.64 -2.75
CA PHE A 60 -2.29 -28.65 -2.70
C PHE A 60 -1.42 -28.51 -1.44
N GLY A 61 -1.23 -27.29 -0.95
CA GLY A 61 -0.43 -27.00 0.25
C GLY A 61 -1.07 -27.45 1.55
N ALA A 62 -2.37 -27.76 1.56
CA ALA A 62 -3.07 -28.23 2.75
C ALA A 62 -2.54 -29.58 3.26
N THR A 63 -2.10 -30.47 2.36
CA THR A 63 -1.59 -31.81 2.68
C THR A 63 -0.05 -31.90 2.71
N ALA A 64 0.61 -30.92 2.10
CA ALA A 64 2.06 -30.83 2.02
C ALA A 64 2.73 -30.38 3.34
N ASN A 65 4.06 -30.31 3.35
CA ASN A 65 4.80 -29.75 4.47
C ASN A 65 4.74 -28.21 4.42
N ARG A 66 3.76 -27.63 5.13
CA ARG A 66 3.48 -26.18 5.11
C ARG A 66 4.71 -25.32 5.43
N PRO A 67 5.49 -25.55 6.50
CA PRO A 67 6.72 -24.77 6.75
C PRO A 67 7.73 -24.77 5.61
N ARG A 68 7.94 -25.93 4.96
CA ARG A 68 8.83 -26.01 3.79
C ARG A 68 8.30 -25.23 2.60
N LEU A 69 6.99 -25.29 2.33
CA LEU A 69 6.37 -24.47 1.29
C LEU A 69 6.47 -22.97 1.60
N VAL A 70 6.37 -22.58 2.87
CA VAL A 70 6.61 -21.19 3.31
C VAL A 70 8.06 -20.77 3.04
N GLY A 71 9.03 -21.63 3.35
CA GLY A 71 10.45 -21.37 3.06
C GLY A 71 10.75 -21.29 1.55
N ILE A 72 10.16 -22.18 0.74
CA ILE A 72 10.23 -22.12 -0.73
C ILE A 72 9.62 -20.81 -1.26
N GLY A 73 8.48 -20.39 -0.70
CA GLY A 73 7.86 -19.10 -1.00
C GLY A 73 8.82 -17.93 -0.73
N SER A 74 9.50 -17.94 0.42
CA SER A 74 10.52 -16.93 0.76
C SER A 74 11.71 -16.93 -0.21
N ALA A 75 12.14 -18.09 -0.71
CA ALA A 75 13.19 -18.18 -1.71
C ALA A 75 12.76 -17.59 -3.06
N ILE A 76 11.55 -17.95 -3.53
CA ILE A 76 10.96 -17.41 -4.77
C ILE A 76 10.78 -15.89 -4.65
N PHE A 77 10.35 -15.41 -3.49
CA PHE A 77 10.23 -13.98 -3.20
C PHE A 77 11.59 -13.27 -3.33
N GLY A 78 12.66 -13.84 -2.76
CA GLY A 78 14.02 -13.30 -2.90
C GLY A 78 14.49 -13.24 -4.35
N ILE A 79 14.19 -14.28 -5.15
CA ILE A 79 14.48 -14.29 -6.59
C ILE A 79 13.68 -13.21 -7.32
N GLY A 80 12.40 -13.02 -6.98
CA GLY A 80 11.57 -11.95 -7.54
C GLY A 80 12.14 -10.56 -7.24
N ALA A 81 12.61 -10.31 -6.02
CA ALA A 81 13.28 -9.07 -5.64
C ALA A 81 14.58 -8.85 -6.44
N PHE A 82 15.32 -9.91 -6.71
CA PHE A 82 16.50 -9.86 -7.58
C PHE A 82 16.17 -9.48 -9.01
N VAL A 83 15.20 -10.19 -9.62
CA VAL A 83 14.73 -9.93 -10.98
C VAL A 83 14.19 -8.50 -11.10
N TYR A 84 13.50 -8.00 -10.10
CA TYR A 84 13.01 -6.61 -10.07
C TYR A 84 14.17 -5.58 -10.11
N ALA A 85 15.31 -5.86 -9.45
CA ALA A 85 16.48 -4.98 -9.49
C ALA A 85 17.33 -5.13 -10.77
N LEU A 86 17.17 -6.25 -11.49
CA LEU A 86 17.98 -6.63 -12.64
C LEU A 86 18.09 -5.56 -13.74
N PRO A 87 17.05 -4.77 -14.08
CA PRO A 87 17.16 -3.69 -15.05
C PRO A 87 18.26 -2.69 -14.74
N HIS A 88 18.60 -2.44 -13.47
CA HIS A 88 19.69 -1.55 -13.12
C HIS A 88 21.04 -2.04 -13.68
N PHE A 89 21.30 -3.35 -13.60
CA PHE A 89 22.56 -3.96 -14.00
C PHE A 89 22.65 -4.22 -15.51
N LEU A 90 21.51 -4.42 -16.17
CA LEU A 90 21.45 -4.72 -17.60
C LEU A 90 21.25 -3.48 -18.49
N SER A 91 20.67 -2.40 -17.94
CA SER A 91 20.44 -1.17 -18.71
C SER A 91 21.73 -0.35 -18.87
N PRO A 92 21.91 0.34 -20.00
CA PRO A 92 23.07 1.22 -20.20
C PRO A 92 23.07 2.37 -19.18
N LEU A 93 24.24 2.94 -18.90
CA LEU A 93 24.38 4.09 -17.98
C LEU A 93 23.37 5.19 -18.30
N TYR A 94 22.83 5.84 -17.27
CA TYR A 94 21.93 6.98 -17.45
C TYR A 94 22.67 8.12 -18.14
N LYS A 95 22.22 8.46 -19.34
CA LYS A 95 22.65 9.64 -20.09
C LYS A 95 21.49 10.62 -20.07
N PHE A 96 21.72 11.78 -19.46
CA PHE A 96 20.79 12.89 -19.55
C PHE A 96 21.01 13.61 -20.89
N GLY A 97 19.97 14.28 -21.40
CA GLY A 97 19.93 14.93 -22.72
C GLY A 97 21.21 15.66 -23.11
N ASP A 98 21.50 15.62 -24.41
CA ASP A 98 22.73 16.05 -25.08
C ASP A 98 23.43 17.24 -24.39
N SER A 99 24.67 17.01 -23.94
CA SER A 99 25.55 17.95 -23.25
C SER A 99 25.97 19.18 -24.08
N THR A 100 25.33 19.39 -25.24
CA THR A 100 25.55 20.51 -26.16
C THR A 100 24.55 21.66 -25.96
N LEU A 101 23.43 21.44 -25.26
CA LEU A 101 22.42 22.48 -25.01
C LEU A 101 22.60 23.22 -23.67
N THR A 102 23.50 22.77 -22.80
CA THR A 102 23.68 23.31 -21.44
C THR A 102 24.45 24.63 -21.36
N SER A 103 24.96 25.19 -22.47
CA SER A 103 25.64 26.50 -22.42
C SER A 103 24.69 27.71 -22.46
N ASN A 104 23.42 27.55 -22.85
CA ASN A 104 22.52 28.70 -23.08
C ASN A 104 21.32 28.80 -22.12
N TYR A 105 21.17 27.90 -21.15
CA TYR A 105 19.97 27.82 -20.29
C TYR A 105 20.19 28.13 -18.80
N ILE A 106 21.36 28.63 -18.39
CA ILE A 106 21.73 28.77 -16.96
C ILE A 106 21.21 30.09 -16.31
N SER A 107 20.35 30.89 -16.95
CA SER A 107 20.07 32.25 -16.43
C SER A 107 18.61 32.62 -16.13
N THR A 108 17.64 31.71 -16.20
CA THR A 108 16.26 32.06 -15.82
C THR A 108 15.60 30.95 -14.99
N PRO A 109 15.11 31.23 -13.77
CA PRO A 109 14.15 30.33 -13.15
C PRO A 109 12.93 30.23 -14.08
N PRO A 110 12.42 29.03 -14.38
CA PRO A 110 11.19 28.90 -15.14
C PRO A 110 10.07 29.51 -14.28
N ASP A 111 9.24 30.36 -14.89
CA ASP A 111 8.03 30.99 -14.30
C ASP A 111 8.18 32.36 -13.60
N SER A 112 9.08 33.23 -14.05
CA SER A 112 8.82 34.67 -14.02
C SER A 112 7.99 35.08 -15.25
N CYS A 113 7.23 36.19 -15.19
CA CYS A 113 6.50 36.74 -16.35
C CYS A 113 7.49 37.18 -17.46
N SER A 114 8.07 36.22 -18.17
CA SER A 114 9.01 36.42 -19.27
C SER A 114 8.68 35.44 -20.40
N PRO A 115 8.61 35.91 -21.66
CA PRO A 115 8.20 35.07 -22.79
C PRO A 115 9.26 34.00 -23.08
N SER A 116 8.92 32.72 -22.85
CA SER A 116 9.76 31.59 -23.25
C SER A 116 9.11 30.80 -24.40
N ASN A 117 9.82 30.74 -25.53
CA ASN A 117 9.49 29.90 -26.68
C ASN A 117 10.14 28.53 -26.49
N ALA A 118 9.41 27.57 -25.94
CA ALA A 118 9.88 26.18 -25.86
C ALA A 118 8.81 25.22 -26.40
N THR A 119 8.70 25.17 -27.72
CA THR A 119 7.97 24.13 -28.44
C THR A 119 8.99 23.14 -28.99
N ASN A 120 9.20 22.00 -28.33
CA ASN A 120 9.73 20.79 -28.97
C ASN A 120 9.53 19.58 -28.03
N CYS A 121 8.49 18.79 -28.28
CA CYS A 121 8.32 17.48 -27.68
C CYS A 121 9.21 16.48 -28.43
N LEU A 122 10.34 16.10 -27.85
CA LEU A 122 11.19 15.04 -28.38
C LEU A 122 10.64 13.65 -28.00
N PRO A 123 10.67 12.67 -28.92
CA PRO A 123 10.15 11.33 -28.67
C PRO A 123 11.03 10.56 -27.67
N THR A 124 10.38 9.82 -26.78
CA THR A 124 11.00 8.97 -25.76
C THR A 124 11.71 7.76 -26.39
N ASP A 125 12.92 7.46 -25.92
CA ASP A 125 13.77 6.35 -26.38
C ASP A 125 13.07 4.98 -26.20
N GLN A 126 12.51 4.42 -27.28
CA GLN A 126 11.73 3.16 -27.25
C GLN A 126 12.54 1.93 -26.81
N GLY A 127 13.87 1.98 -26.83
CA GLY A 127 14.75 0.86 -26.51
C GLY A 127 14.74 0.42 -25.04
N LEU A 128 14.48 1.34 -24.10
CA LEU A 128 14.48 1.05 -22.66
C LEU A 128 13.17 0.41 -22.15
N MET A 129 12.10 0.44 -22.95
CA MET A 129 10.79 -0.12 -22.58
C MET A 129 10.83 -1.63 -22.36
N LYS A 130 11.80 -2.33 -22.97
CA LYS A 130 11.98 -3.79 -22.81
C LYS A 130 12.22 -4.20 -21.35
N PHE A 131 12.80 -3.31 -20.54
CA PHE A 131 13.04 -3.56 -19.11
C PHE A 131 11.76 -3.56 -18.28
N MET A 132 10.66 -3.02 -18.79
CA MET A 132 9.33 -3.11 -18.16
C MET A 132 8.91 -4.57 -17.98
N PHE A 133 9.16 -5.43 -18.98
CA PHE A 133 8.81 -6.85 -18.90
C PHE A 133 9.61 -7.59 -17.82
N VAL A 134 10.85 -7.17 -17.58
CA VAL A 134 11.68 -7.71 -16.49
C VAL A 134 11.12 -7.29 -15.13
N LEU A 135 10.72 -6.01 -14.97
CA LEU A 135 10.07 -5.51 -13.76
C LEU A 135 8.76 -6.26 -13.47
N LEU A 136 7.93 -6.45 -14.51
CA LEU A 136 6.67 -7.19 -14.43
C LEU A 136 6.89 -8.65 -14.03
N PHE A 137 7.88 -9.32 -14.63
CA PHE A 137 8.23 -10.69 -14.25
C PHE A 137 8.74 -10.79 -12.81
N GLY A 138 9.53 -9.81 -12.36
CA GLY A 138 9.96 -9.72 -10.96
C GLY A 138 8.77 -9.61 -9.99
N GLN A 139 7.79 -8.77 -10.30
CA GLN A 139 6.57 -8.60 -9.49
C GLN A 139 5.67 -9.84 -9.49
N LEU A 140 5.56 -10.55 -10.62
CA LEU A 140 4.88 -11.85 -10.67
C LEU A 140 5.54 -12.86 -9.72
N LEU A 141 6.87 -12.97 -9.73
CA LEU A 141 7.61 -13.86 -8.82
C LEU A 141 7.46 -13.46 -7.35
N LEU A 142 7.48 -12.16 -7.04
CA LEU A 142 7.15 -11.67 -5.71
C LEU A 142 5.75 -12.12 -5.28
N GLY A 143 4.76 -12.04 -6.18
CA GLY A 143 3.41 -12.55 -5.98
C GLY A 143 3.36 -14.04 -5.66
N CYS A 144 4.06 -14.86 -6.46
CA CYS A 144 4.17 -16.30 -6.23
C CYS A 144 4.75 -16.63 -4.84
N GLY A 145 5.79 -15.90 -4.43
CA GLY A 145 6.52 -16.14 -3.18
C GLY A 145 5.72 -15.78 -1.92
N THR A 146 4.81 -14.80 -1.99
CA THR A 146 4.01 -14.39 -0.83
C THR A 146 2.79 -15.27 -0.56
N VAL A 147 2.29 -16.02 -1.56
CA VAL A 147 1.11 -16.87 -1.39
C VAL A 147 1.25 -17.84 -0.20
N PRO A 148 2.30 -18.69 -0.10
CA PRO A 148 2.48 -19.56 1.07
C PRO A 148 2.62 -18.81 2.40
N LEU A 149 3.21 -17.61 2.40
CA LEU A 149 3.43 -16.80 3.60
C LEU A 149 2.10 -16.34 4.21
N TYR A 150 1.22 -15.72 3.41
CA TYR A 150 -0.06 -15.19 3.90
C TYR A 150 -1.12 -16.27 4.15
N THR A 151 -0.95 -17.48 3.61
CA THR A 151 -1.96 -18.55 3.69
C THR A 151 -1.51 -19.74 4.53
N LEU A 152 -0.51 -20.50 4.06
CA LEU A 152 -0.03 -21.72 4.71
C LEU A 152 0.64 -21.44 6.05
N GLY A 153 1.39 -20.33 6.15
CA GLY A 153 2.05 -19.92 7.39
C GLY A 153 1.06 -19.59 8.51
N VAL A 154 0.00 -18.85 8.19
CA VAL A 154 -1.10 -18.52 9.11
C VAL A 154 -1.80 -19.79 9.59
N ALA A 155 -2.16 -20.68 8.66
CA ALA A 155 -2.79 -21.96 8.99
C ALA A 155 -1.87 -22.86 9.84
N TYR A 156 -0.55 -22.83 9.61
CA TYR A 156 0.40 -23.58 10.42
C TYR A 156 0.52 -23.04 11.86
N ILE A 157 0.55 -21.71 12.05
CA ILE A 157 0.53 -21.10 13.39
C ILE A 157 -0.73 -21.51 14.14
N GLU A 158 -1.89 -21.41 13.47
CA GLU A 158 -3.17 -21.81 14.04
C GLU A 158 -3.15 -23.27 14.48
N ASP A 159 -2.68 -24.19 13.63
CA ASP A 159 -2.66 -25.62 13.94
C ASP A 159 -1.61 -26.02 15.01
N SER A 160 -0.58 -25.19 15.20
CA SER A 160 0.58 -25.51 16.05
C SER A 160 0.49 -24.98 17.48
N VAL A 161 -0.52 -24.16 17.80
CA VAL A 161 -0.66 -23.46 19.09
C VAL A 161 -2.02 -23.80 19.73
N PRO A 162 -2.17 -23.84 21.07
CA PRO A 162 -3.48 -24.02 21.71
C PRO A 162 -4.54 -23.00 21.25
N LYS A 163 -5.81 -23.43 21.19
CA LYS A 163 -6.97 -22.64 20.69
C LYS A 163 -7.06 -21.23 21.28
N ASN A 164 -6.73 -21.08 22.56
CA ASN A 164 -6.82 -19.81 23.28
C ASN A 164 -5.61 -18.90 23.04
N SER A 165 -4.45 -19.45 22.67
CA SER A 165 -3.24 -18.66 22.43
C SER A 165 -2.98 -18.39 20.95
N ALA A 166 -3.55 -19.16 20.03
CA ALA A 166 -3.37 -18.94 18.59
C ALA A 166 -3.78 -17.52 18.12
N PRO A 167 -4.90 -16.92 18.59
CA PRO A 167 -5.33 -15.58 18.13
C PRO A 167 -4.30 -14.47 18.35
N ILE A 168 -3.59 -14.46 19.49
CA ILE A 168 -2.54 -13.45 19.74
C ILE A 168 -1.33 -13.61 18.80
N TYR A 169 -0.93 -14.84 18.46
CA TYR A 169 0.14 -15.05 17.48
C TYR A 169 -0.27 -14.62 16.08
N LEU A 170 -1.53 -14.86 15.69
CA LEU A 170 -2.06 -14.36 14.43
C LEU A 170 -2.16 -12.83 14.42
N GLY A 171 -2.53 -12.21 15.55
CA GLY A 171 -2.50 -10.75 15.73
C GLY A 171 -1.10 -10.17 15.54
N ILE A 172 -0.08 -10.79 16.15
CA ILE A 172 1.33 -10.38 15.98
C ILE A 172 1.79 -10.54 14.52
N ALA A 173 1.46 -11.66 13.87
CA ALA A 173 1.83 -11.91 12.48
C ALA A 173 1.21 -10.87 11.52
N ASN A 174 -0.09 -10.60 11.66
CA ASN A 174 -0.79 -9.60 10.85
C ASN A 174 -0.27 -8.18 11.12
N ALA A 175 -0.03 -7.82 12.38
CA ALA A 175 0.57 -6.54 12.75
C ALA A 175 1.97 -6.36 12.13
N ALA A 176 2.79 -7.40 12.11
CA ALA A 176 4.12 -7.38 11.51
C ALA A 176 4.09 -7.10 9.99
N SER A 177 3.07 -7.59 9.29
CA SER A 177 2.86 -7.32 7.86
C SER A 177 2.60 -5.84 7.57
N LEU A 178 2.02 -5.12 8.52
CA LEU A 178 1.62 -3.72 8.38
C LEU A 178 2.70 -2.71 8.75
N PHE A 179 3.68 -3.13 9.56
CA PHE A 179 4.89 -2.36 9.79
C PHE A 179 5.79 -2.29 8.56
N GLY A 180 5.75 -3.32 7.70
CA GLY A 180 6.58 -3.43 6.52
C GLY A 180 6.52 -2.19 5.61
N PRO A 181 5.33 -1.79 5.11
CA PRO A 181 5.19 -0.63 4.24
C PRO A 181 5.79 0.67 4.82
N ALA A 182 5.63 0.90 6.13
CA ALA A 182 6.19 2.07 6.81
C ALA A 182 7.73 2.08 6.75
N ILE A 183 8.36 0.94 7.02
CA ILE A 183 9.81 0.75 6.87
C ILE A 183 10.21 0.97 5.41
N GLY A 184 9.45 0.44 4.45
CA GLY A 184 9.76 0.56 3.03
C GLY A 184 9.65 1.99 2.50
N PHE A 185 8.66 2.78 2.93
CA PHE A 185 8.58 4.20 2.58
C PHE A 185 9.71 5.02 3.22
N ALA A 186 10.01 4.78 4.50
CA ALA A 186 11.08 5.50 5.20
C ALA A 186 12.46 5.19 4.60
N CYS A 187 12.81 3.91 4.47
CA CYS A 187 14.08 3.50 3.89
C CYS A 187 14.15 3.80 2.39
N GLY A 188 13.07 3.59 1.65
CA GLY A 188 12.99 3.91 0.22
C GLY A 188 13.18 5.40 -0.05
N GLY A 189 12.48 6.26 0.70
CA GLY A 189 12.64 7.71 0.61
C GLY A 189 14.05 8.16 0.98
N TYR A 190 14.64 7.58 2.02
CA TYR A 190 16.04 7.86 2.39
C TYR A 190 17.03 7.43 1.29
N ILE A 191 16.86 6.22 0.72
CA ILE A 191 17.73 5.68 -0.32
C ILE A 191 17.65 6.55 -1.58
N LEU A 192 16.43 6.88 -2.02
CA LEU A 192 16.20 7.63 -3.24
C LEU A 192 16.69 9.08 -3.14
N ASN A 193 16.64 9.70 -1.97
CA ASN A 193 17.07 11.10 -1.80
C ASN A 193 18.58 11.26 -1.60
N ASN A 194 19.28 10.26 -1.05
CA ASN A 194 20.69 10.39 -0.69
C ASN A 194 21.64 9.64 -1.64
N PHE A 195 21.19 8.57 -2.29
CA PHE A 195 22.03 7.76 -3.16
C PHE A 195 21.63 7.95 -4.62
N LEU A 196 22.54 8.49 -5.43
CA LEU A 196 22.34 8.67 -6.86
C LEU A 196 22.64 7.37 -7.63
N GLN A 197 21.91 7.13 -8.72
CA GLN A 197 22.26 6.07 -9.66
C GLN A 197 23.64 6.34 -10.32
N LYS A 198 24.35 5.29 -10.78
CA LYS A 198 25.61 5.46 -11.53
C LYS A 198 25.37 6.23 -12.84
N MET A 199 26.02 7.38 -13.01
CA MET A 199 25.95 8.25 -14.20
C MET A 199 27.36 8.79 -14.52
N PRO A 200 27.69 9.08 -15.78
CA PRO A 200 29.02 9.54 -16.18
C PRO A 200 29.39 10.96 -15.71
N TYR A 201 28.42 11.81 -15.39
CA TYR A 201 28.63 13.22 -15.00
C TYR A 201 28.00 13.53 -13.63
N ILE A 202 28.56 12.96 -12.55
CA ILE A 202 28.03 13.10 -11.18
C ILE A 202 28.18 14.52 -10.62
N SER A 203 29.19 15.26 -11.07
CA SER A 203 29.57 16.58 -10.52
C SER A 203 28.58 17.72 -10.79
N LEU A 204 27.56 17.51 -11.63
CA LEU A 204 26.59 18.53 -12.03
C LEU A 204 25.28 18.50 -11.20
N LEU A 205 25.04 17.48 -10.39
CA LEU A 205 23.83 17.36 -9.57
C LEU A 205 24.20 17.52 -8.08
N THR A 206 23.83 18.65 -7.49
CA THR A 206 24.14 18.99 -6.09
C THR A 206 22.96 18.78 -5.12
N SER A 207 21.73 18.57 -5.60
CA SER A 207 20.55 18.40 -4.75
C SER A 207 19.51 17.41 -5.32
N SER A 208 18.85 16.66 -4.43
CA SER A 208 17.74 15.74 -4.75
C SER A 208 16.48 16.43 -5.27
N SER A 209 16.42 17.75 -5.14
CA SER A 209 15.32 18.57 -5.68
C SER A 209 15.42 18.79 -7.19
N ASP A 210 16.55 18.44 -7.82
CA ASP A 210 16.71 18.56 -9.27
C ASP A 210 15.78 17.56 -9.99
N PRO A 211 14.95 17.99 -10.96
CA PRO A 211 14.08 17.09 -11.72
C PRO A 211 14.84 15.96 -12.45
N ARG A 212 16.15 16.13 -12.65
CA ARG A 212 17.05 15.16 -13.30
C ARG A 212 17.57 14.09 -12.35
N TRP A 213 17.28 14.20 -11.05
CA TRP A 213 17.71 13.25 -10.03
C TRP A 213 17.01 11.89 -10.18
N VAL A 214 17.81 10.83 -10.29
CA VAL A 214 17.36 9.43 -10.31
C VAL A 214 18.06 8.69 -9.16
N GLY A 215 17.29 8.39 -8.12
CA GLY A 215 17.80 7.71 -6.93
C GLY A 215 18.14 6.24 -7.17
N ALA A 216 18.95 5.65 -6.29
CA ALA A 216 19.42 4.26 -6.37
C ALA A 216 18.35 3.23 -5.94
N TRP A 217 17.24 3.18 -6.70
CA TRP A 217 16.04 2.36 -6.45
C TRP A 217 16.31 0.85 -6.31
N TRP A 218 17.41 0.34 -6.86
CA TRP A 218 17.79 -1.08 -6.87
C TRP A 218 18.37 -1.58 -5.53
N ILE A 219 18.87 -0.68 -4.68
CA ILE A 219 19.52 -1.04 -3.39
C ILE A 219 18.52 -1.73 -2.46
N GLY A 220 17.30 -1.16 -2.33
CA GLY A 220 16.24 -1.70 -1.49
C GLY A 220 15.89 -3.15 -1.86
N PRO A 221 15.50 -3.44 -3.12
CA PRO A 221 15.24 -4.80 -3.59
C PRO A 221 16.41 -5.78 -3.39
N MET A 222 17.68 -5.34 -3.55
CA MET A 222 18.84 -6.18 -3.26
C MET A 222 18.97 -6.54 -1.77
N ALA A 223 18.73 -5.58 -0.88
CA ALA A 223 18.70 -5.83 0.56
C ALA A 223 17.55 -6.79 0.92
N MET A 224 16.40 -6.68 0.25
CA MET A 224 15.29 -7.60 0.46
C MET A 224 15.58 -9.02 -0.03
N MET A 225 16.28 -9.16 -1.15
CA MET A 225 16.76 -10.47 -1.63
C MET A 225 17.63 -11.15 -0.57
N THR A 226 18.68 -10.49 -0.08
CA THR A 226 19.59 -11.10 0.90
C THR A 226 18.87 -11.46 2.20
N ALA A 227 18.00 -10.57 2.69
CA ALA A 227 17.22 -10.79 3.90
C ALA A 227 16.24 -11.98 3.76
N SER A 228 15.55 -12.11 2.64
CA SER A 228 14.62 -13.23 2.39
C SER A 228 15.32 -14.59 2.26
N TRP A 229 16.53 -14.62 1.70
CA TRP A 229 17.33 -15.85 1.59
C TRP A 229 17.86 -16.34 2.94
N ILE A 230 18.24 -15.42 3.84
CA ILE A 230 18.63 -15.78 5.22
C ILE A 230 17.48 -16.49 5.97
N LEU A 231 16.23 -16.11 5.69
CA LEU A 231 15.04 -16.70 6.33
C LEU A 231 14.66 -18.08 5.79
N VAL A 232 15.16 -18.49 4.63
CA VAL A 232 14.84 -19.81 4.04
C VAL A 232 15.28 -20.95 4.95
N ILE A 233 16.51 -20.87 5.48
CA ILE A 233 17.09 -21.91 6.34
C ILE A 233 16.25 -22.17 7.59
N PRO A 234 15.95 -21.16 8.45
CA PRO A 234 15.15 -21.38 9.65
C PRO A 234 13.72 -21.82 9.32
N LEU A 235 13.09 -21.32 8.25
CA LEU A 235 11.72 -21.69 7.87
C LEU A 235 11.62 -23.15 7.38
N CYS A 236 12.56 -23.59 6.54
CA CYS A 236 12.60 -24.96 6.02
C CYS A 236 12.98 -26.00 7.08
N GLY A 237 13.65 -25.57 8.16
CA GLY A 237 14.05 -26.42 9.28
C GLY A 237 12.91 -26.89 10.18
N PHE A 238 11.71 -26.29 10.09
CA PHE A 238 10.58 -26.70 10.92
C PHE A 238 9.94 -28.01 10.44
N PRO A 239 9.56 -28.91 11.37
CA PRO A 239 8.89 -30.16 11.02
C PRO A 239 7.46 -29.90 10.53
N LYS A 240 6.93 -30.86 9.74
CA LYS A 240 5.55 -30.81 9.23
C LYS A 240 4.52 -30.62 10.35
N GLN A 241 4.81 -31.14 11.54
CA GLN A 241 4.01 -31.00 12.76
C GLN A 241 4.97 -30.79 13.94
N LEU A 242 4.65 -29.86 14.85
CA LEU A 242 5.45 -29.69 16.07
C LEU A 242 5.18 -30.87 17.03
N PRO A 243 6.22 -31.47 17.63
CA PRO A 243 6.04 -32.44 18.70
C PRO A 243 5.49 -31.73 19.94
N ASP A 244 4.39 -32.25 20.50
CA ASP A 244 3.73 -31.64 21.65
C ASP A 244 4.58 -31.74 22.92
N LYS A 245 4.78 -30.61 23.62
CA LYS A 245 5.55 -30.57 24.89
C LYS A 245 4.94 -31.44 25.99
N LYS A 246 3.62 -31.71 25.94
CA LYS A 246 2.91 -32.57 26.91
C LYS A 246 3.34 -34.04 26.81
N TYR A 247 3.89 -34.45 25.66
CA TYR A 247 4.33 -35.83 25.44
C TYR A 247 5.84 -35.99 25.53
N MET A 248 6.67 -34.97 25.76
CA MET A 248 8.10 -35.21 26.01
C MET A 248 8.33 -35.91 27.37
N TYR A 249 7.55 -35.55 28.40
CA TYR A 249 7.51 -36.31 29.66
C TYR A 249 6.79 -37.66 29.52
N CYS A 250 5.80 -37.77 28.64
CA CYS A 250 5.08 -39.00 28.39
C CYS A 250 5.88 -39.99 27.52
N TYR A 251 6.77 -39.51 26.64
CA TYR A 251 7.62 -40.32 25.77
C TYR A 251 8.64 -41.15 26.57
N ILE A 252 9.07 -40.64 27.73
CA ILE A 252 9.93 -41.38 28.67
C ILE A 252 9.13 -42.41 29.48
N ILE A 253 7.83 -42.18 29.74
CA ILE A 253 6.95 -43.07 30.53
C ILE A 253 6.23 -44.13 29.66
N LEU A 254 5.93 -43.83 28.39
CA LEU A 254 5.07 -44.65 27.50
C LEU A 254 5.83 -45.54 26.50
N ASN A 255 7.05 -45.96 26.82
CA ASN A 255 7.73 -47.00 26.05
C ASN A 255 7.08 -48.41 26.18
N LEU A 256 5.81 -48.48 26.60
CA LEU A 256 5.06 -49.73 26.73
C LEU A 256 3.78 -49.84 25.90
N THR A 257 3.21 -48.77 25.31
CA THR A 257 2.07 -48.96 24.39
C THR A 257 1.87 -47.83 23.36
N ARG A 258 2.07 -48.20 22.09
CA ARG A 258 1.32 -47.76 20.88
C ARG A 258 1.55 -46.34 20.29
N LYS A 259 2.23 -46.37 19.13
CA LYS A 259 2.11 -45.58 17.87
C LYS A 259 1.36 -44.22 17.88
N ASP A 260 2.14 -43.16 17.65
CA ASP A 260 1.85 -41.86 17.01
C ASP A 260 0.42 -41.30 17.08
N ASN A 261 0.19 -40.19 17.81
CA ASN A 261 -0.83 -39.15 17.50
C ASN A 261 -0.92 -37.98 18.54
N GLY A 262 0.18 -37.25 18.82
CA GLY A 262 0.12 -36.07 19.71
C GLY A 262 -0.71 -34.90 19.11
N THR A 263 -0.41 -34.52 17.87
CA THR A 263 -1.10 -33.43 17.15
C THR A 263 -2.54 -33.78 16.72
N GLY A 264 -2.89 -35.06 16.71
CA GLY A 264 -4.25 -35.54 16.47
C GLY A 264 -5.24 -35.07 17.53
N GLN A 265 -4.80 -34.86 18.78
CA GLN A 265 -5.68 -34.52 19.90
C GLN A 265 -6.03 -33.01 19.94
N ILE A 266 -5.09 -32.11 19.61
CA ILE A 266 -5.38 -30.66 19.41
C ILE A 266 -6.35 -30.46 18.24
N ARG A 267 -6.23 -31.29 17.19
CA ARG A 267 -7.14 -31.30 16.04
C ARG A 267 -8.50 -31.91 16.39
N ALA A 268 -8.54 -32.91 17.28
CA ALA A 268 -9.76 -33.55 17.77
C ALA A 268 -10.56 -32.65 18.75
N GLU A 269 -9.90 -31.77 19.52
CA GLU A 269 -10.56 -30.71 20.29
C GLU A 269 -11.13 -29.60 19.39
N ARG A 270 -10.59 -29.42 18.18
CA ARG A 270 -11.08 -28.46 17.17
C ARG A 270 -11.91 -29.14 16.08
N LYS A 271 -12.93 -29.91 16.48
CA LYS A 271 -14.04 -30.22 15.57
C LYS A 271 -14.63 -28.90 15.07
N SER A 272 -14.93 -28.82 13.77
CA SER A 272 -15.61 -27.65 13.20
C SER A 272 -16.88 -27.42 14.00
N GLU A 273 -17.04 -26.23 14.59
CA GLU A 273 -18.16 -25.90 15.46
C GLU A 273 -19.51 -25.89 14.69
N VAL A 274 -19.47 -26.06 13.36
CA VAL A 274 -20.62 -25.99 12.45
C VAL A 274 -20.96 -27.35 11.81
N HIS A 275 -20.10 -28.38 11.88
CA HIS A 275 -20.38 -29.71 11.27
C HIS A 275 -20.26 -30.84 12.31
N THR A 276 -21.42 -31.24 12.85
CA THR A 276 -21.58 -32.28 13.86
C THR A 276 -21.96 -33.64 13.25
N ASN A 277 -21.30 -34.10 12.19
CA ASN A 277 -21.55 -35.44 11.64
C ASN A 277 -20.25 -36.24 11.45
N SER A 278 -20.03 -37.20 12.34
CA SER A 278 -18.89 -38.13 12.42
C SER A 278 -18.75 -39.09 11.22
N LYS A 279 -19.71 -39.11 10.28
CA LYS A 279 -19.64 -39.92 9.06
C LYS A 279 -18.83 -39.27 7.92
N GLU A 280 -18.70 -37.94 7.89
CA GLU A 280 -17.88 -37.26 6.87
C GLU A 280 -16.38 -37.36 7.15
N GLU A 281 -15.96 -37.55 8.42
CA GLU A 281 -14.55 -37.65 8.82
C GLU A 281 -13.83 -38.91 8.30
N ALA A 282 -14.57 -39.99 8.00
CA ALA A 282 -14.02 -41.23 7.46
C ALA A 282 -13.83 -41.18 5.93
N GLU A 283 -14.67 -40.44 5.19
CA GLU A 283 -14.45 -40.12 3.77
C GLU A 283 -13.38 -39.03 3.56
N ASN A 284 -13.07 -38.24 4.60
CA ASN A 284 -12.13 -37.12 4.54
C ASN A 284 -10.65 -37.51 4.36
N SER A 285 -10.27 -38.78 4.52
CA SER A 285 -8.91 -39.25 4.20
C SER A 285 -8.71 -39.56 2.70
N GLU A 286 -9.80 -39.81 1.97
CA GLU A 286 -9.83 -40.05 0.52
C GLU A 286 -10.16 -38.77 -0.29
N LEU A 287 -10.06 -37.59 0.32
CA LEU A 287 -10.02 -36.33 -0.43
C LEU A 287 -8.63 -36.18 -1.09
N GLU A 288 -8.31 -37.15 -1.93
CA GLU A 288 -7.04 -37.29 -2.62
C GLU A 288 -6.90 -36.18 -3.67
N ASN A 289 -5.70 -35.61 -3.73
CA ASN A 289 -5.29 -34.39 -4.43
C ASN A 289 -5.46 -34.48 -5.96
N SER A 290 -6.68 -34.53 -6.46
CA SER A 290 -6.98 -34.49 -7.89
C SER A 290 -7.57 -33.14 -8.28
N LEU A 291 -7.06 -32.54 -9.36
CA LEU A 291 -7.63 -31.32 -9.95
C LEU A 291 -9.13 -31.46 -10.27
N LYS A 292 -9.60 -32.70 -10.53
CA LYS A 292 -11.02 -32.99 -10.77
C LYS A 292 -11.90 -32.69 -9.56
N ASN A 293 -11.35 -32.80 -8.35
CA ASN A 293 -12.08 -32.57 -7.09
C ASN A 293 -12.01 -31.10 -6.63
N PHE A 294 -11.24 -30.25 -7.31
CA PHE A 294 -11.09 -28.84 -6.97
C PHE A 294 -12.41 -28.06 -7.00
N PRO A 295 -13.25 -28.12 -8.06
CA PRO A 295 -14.53 -27.40 -8.08
C PRO A 295 -15.48 -27.86 -6.97
N THR A 296 -15.46 -29.15 -6.64
CA THR A 296 -16.25 -29.72 -5.54
C THR A 296 -15.79 -29.15 -4.20
N ALA A 297 -14.48 -29.01 -3.97
CA ALA A 297 -13.94 -28.40 -2.76
C ALA A 297 -14.32 -26.91 -2.63
N VAL A 298 -14.26 -26.16 -3.73
CA VAL A 298 -14.73 -24.75 -3.78
C VAL A 298 -16.21 -24.68 -3.41
N MET A 299 -17.05 -25.50 -4.04
CA MET A 299 -18.50 -25.52 -3.80
C MET A 299 -18.85 -25.91 -2.36
N ARG A 300 -18.08 -26.82 -1.74
CA ARG A 300 -18.28 -27.18 -0.32
C ARG A 300 -18.07 -25.99 0.61
N LEU A 301 -17.06 -25.15 0.37
CA LEU A 301 -16.85 -23.94 1.16
C LEU A 301 -17.97 -22.91 0.95
N PHE A 302 -18.43 -22.72 -0.28
CA PHE A 302 -19.54 -21.81 -0.57
C PHE A 302 -20.91 -22.28 -0.07
N LYS A 303 -21.08 -23.58 0.18
CA LYS A 303 -22.28 -24.08 0.87
C LYS A 303 -22.33 -23.69 2.35
N ASN A 304 -21.20 -23.28 2.95
CA ASN A 304 -21.19 -22.77 4.31
C ASN A 304 -21.57 -21.27 4.31
N PRO A 305 -22.78 -20.90 4.79
CA PRO A 305 -23.24 -19.52 4.75
C PRO A 305 -22.38 -18.59 5.63
N ALA A 306 -21.87 -19.09 6.76
CA ALA A 306 -21.02 -18.30 7.65
C ALA A 306 -19.71 -17.89 6.95
N PHE A 307 -19.13 -18.80 6.19
CA PHE A 307 -17.93 -18.52 5.39
C PHE A 307 -18.20 -17.47 4.30
N CYS A 308 -19.34 -17.58 3.61
CA CYS A 308 -19.72 -16.62 2.57
C CYS A 308 -19.91 -15.21 3.12
N PHE A 309 -20.67 -15.06 4.21
CA PHE A 309 -20.89 -13.75 4.83
C PHE A 309 -19.61 -13.14 5.40
N LEU A 310 -18.74 -13.97 5.99
CA LEU A 310 -17.45 -13.52 6.50
C LEU A 310 -16.50 -13.07 5.39
N THR A 311 -16.49 -13.80 4.27
CA THR A 311 -15.73 -13.42 3.06
C THR A 311 -16.26 -12.11 2.48
N LEU A 312 -17.58 -11.93 2.38
CA LEU A 312 -18.19 -10.70 1.89
C LEU A 312 -17.90 -9.51 2.80
N ALA A 313 -17.97 -9.69 4.12
CA ALA A 313 -17.56 -8.68 5.09
C ALA A 313 -16.07 -8.32 4.93
N GLY A 314 -15.20 -9.31 4.73
CA GLY A 314 -13.79 -9.11 4.43
C GLY A 314 -13.55 -8.31 3.14
N CYS A 315 -14.33 -8.56 2.09
CA CYS A 315 -14.27 -7.79 0.84
C CYS A 315 -14.66 -6.33 1.05
N SER A 316 -15.76 -6.07 1.78
CA SER A 316 -16.22 -4.72 2.12
C SER A 316 -15.18 -3.94 2.94
N THR A 317 -14.61 -4.58 3.95
CA THR A 317 -13.52 -4.00 4.76
C THR A 317 -12.28 -3.75 3.91
N GLY A 318 -11.90 -4.70 3.05
CA GLY A 318 -10.76 -4.56 2.14
C GLY A 318 -10.92 -3.40 1.15
N LEU A 319 -12.13 -3.21 0.61
CA LEU A 319 -12.49 -2.09 -0.26
C LEU A 319 -12.30 -0.75 0.46
N THR A 320 -12.84 -0.65 1.68
CA THR A 320 -12.76 0.57 2.51
C THR A 320 -11.32 0.88 2.90
N VAL A 321 -10.56 -0.11 3.37
CA VAL A 321 -9.17 0.06 3.80
C VAL A 321 -8.29 0.45 2.60
N SER A 322 -8.43 -0.21 1.46
CA SER A 322 -7.60 0.05 0.29
C SER A 322 -7.90 1.41 -0.36
N GLY A 323 -9.19 1.75 -0.53
CA GLY A 323 -9.61 3.06 -1.02
C GLY A 323 -9.20 4.18 -0.06
N GLY A 324 -9.50 4.03 1.24
CA GLY A 324 -9.14 4.99 2.27
C GLY A 324 -7.64 5.24 2.37
N SER A 325 -6.82 4.18 2.42
CA SER A 325 -5.36 4.31 2.53
C SER A 325 -4.72 4.98 1.30
N SER A 326 -5.22 4.70 0.10
CA SER A 326 -4.68 5.26 -1.15
C SER A 326 -4.89 6.78 -1.27
N PHE A 327 -5.97 7.30 -0.68
CA PHE A 327 -6.35 8.71 -0.83
C PHE A 327 -6.33 9.51 0.47
N MET A 328 -6.01 8.91 1.62
CA MET A 328 -6.02 9.59 2.93
C MET A 328 -5.15 10.85 2.93
N ALA A 329 -3.91 10.76 2.42
CA ALA A 329 -3.01 11.91 2.37
C ALA A 329 -3.57 13.03 1.48
N LYS A 330 -4.13 12.67 0.32
CA LYS A 330 -4.75 13.61 -0.62
C LYS A 330 -5.99 14.28 -0.02
N PHE A 331 -6.78 13.51 0.73
CA PHE A 331 -7.94 14.02 1.46
C PHE A 331 -7.51 15.04 2.52
N ILE A 332 -6.52 14.70 3.36
CA ILE A 332 -5.98 15.62 4.38
C ILE A 332 -5.43 16.89 3.73
N GLN A 333 -4.70 16.74 2.62
CA GLN A 333 -4.12 17.85 1.88
C GLN A 333 -5.19 18.83 1.39
N ASN A 334 -6.24 18.31 0.75
CA ASN A 334 -7.25 19.12 0.08
C ASN A 334 -8.28 19.72 1.05
N GLU A 335 -8.72 18.95 2.05
CA GLU A 335 -9.79 19.38 2.98
C GLU A 335 -9.28 20.26 4.11
N PHE A 336 -8.00 20.09 4.50
CA PHE A 336 -7.39 20.83 5.60
C PHE A 336 -6.30 21.81 5.15
N HIS A 337 -6.06 21.94 3.83
CA HIS A 337 -5.13 22.91 3.22
C HIS A 337 -3.71 22.84 3.81
N THR A 338 -3.22 21.61 3.99
CA THR A 338 -1.85 21.34 4.47
C THR A 338 -0.95 20.95 3.31
N SER A 339 0.37 20.98 3.49
CA SER A 339 1.29 20.57 2.43
C SER A 339 1.22 19.06 2.17
N ALA A 340 1.55 18.62 0.95
CA ALA A 340 1.55 17.21 0.58
C ALA A 340 2.40 16.34 1.53
N GLY A 341 3.58 16.85 1.91
CA GLY A 341 4.51 16.15 2.82
C GLY A 341 3.94 15.99 4.23
N THR A 342 3.36 17.04 4.80
CA THR A 342 2.73 16.97 6.13
C THR A 342 1.51 16.05 6.13
N SER A 343 0.68 16.12 5.08
CA SER A 343 -0.49 15.25 4.90
C SER A 343 -0.12 13.77 4.82
N ALA A 344 0.90 13.43 4.03
CA ALA A 344 1.40 12.06 3.92
C ALA A 344 1.95 11.54 5.24
N MET A 345 2.68 12.38 5.98
CA MET A 345 3.21 12.03 7.30
C MET A 345 2.09 11.79 8.32
N LEU A 346 1.06 12.65 8.36
CA LEU A 346 -0.11 12.49 9.24
C LEU A 346 -0.92 11.23 8.89
N ALA A 347 -1.18 10.99 7.60
CA ALA A 347 -1.86 9.77 7.15
C ALA A 347 -1.11 8.51 7.59
N GLY A 348 0.22 8.47 7.41
CA GLY A 348 1.06 7.36 7.86
C GLY A 348 1.09 7.19 9.38
N ALA A 349 1.18 8.30 10.12
CA ALA A 349 1.21 8.31 11.59
C ALA A 349 -0.11 7.86 12.22
N ILE A 350 -1.23 7.98 11.51
CA ILE A 350 -2.52 7.45 11.95
C ILE A 350 -2.70 6.00 11.52
N LEU A 351 -2.51 5.72 10.23
CA LEU A 351 -2.89 4.43 9.65
C LEU A 351 -2.07 3.28 10.23
N VAL A 352 -0.74 3.43 10.32
CA VAL A 352 0.15 2.33 10.70
C VAL A 352 -0.01 1.97 12.19
N PRO A 353 0.09 2.90 13.16
CA PRO A 353 -0.01 2.54 14.58
C PRO A 353 -1.41 2.07 14.96
N ALA A 354 -2.46 2.70 14.44
CA ALA A 354 -3.84 2.32 14.76
C ALA A 354 -4.15 0.89 14.27
N ALA A 355 -3.69 0.54 13.08
CA ALA A 355 -3.94 -0.77 12.52
C ALA A 355 -3.11 -1.89 13.16
N VAL A 356 -1.84 -1.61 13.51
CA VAL A 356 -1.01 -2.49 14.36
C VAL A 356 -1.69 -2.73 15.71
N ALA A 357 -2.09 -1.65 16.39
CA ALA A 357 -2.77 -1.74 17.68
C ALA A 357 -4.08 -2.52 17.55
N GLY A 358 -4.85 -2.31 16.49
CA GLY A 358 -6.08 -3.04 16.19
C GLY A 358 -5.85 -4.54 16.07
N HIS A 359 -4.85 -4.97 15.28
CA HIS A 359 -4.53 -6.39 15.15
C HIS A 359 -4.11 -7.06 16.47
N LEU A 360 -3.30 -6.37 17.27
CA LEU A 360 -2.83 -6.86 18.56
C LEU A 360 -3.98 -6.93 19.58
N LEU A 361 -4.81 -5.88 19.66
CA LEU A 361 -5.98 -5.85 20.54
C LEU A 361 -7.01 -6.90 20.12
N GLY A 362 -7.29 -7.07 18.83
CA GLY A 362 -8.23 -8.07 18.32
C GLY A 362 -7.81 -9.49 18.67
N GLY A 363 -6.53 -9.84 18.47
CA GLY A 363 -5.98 -11.14 18.88
C GLY A 363 -5.94 -11.31 20.41
N GLY A 364 -5.52 -10.25 21.11
CA GLY A 364 -5.42 -10.23 22.57
C GLY A 364 -6.76 -10.37 23.29
N LEU A 365 -7.82 -9.72 22.82
CA LEU A 365 -9.18 -9.83 23.38
C LEU A 365 -9.68 -11.27 23.32
N ILE A 366 -9.54 -11.93 22.17
CA ILE A 366 -9.97 -13.33 22.01
C ILE A 366 -9.17 -14.24 22.95
N SER A 367 -7.85 -14.06 23.00
CA SER A 367 -6.97 -14.88 23.84
C SER A 367 -7.19 -14.66 25.33
N ARG A 368 -7.43 -13.41 25.76
CA ARG A 368 -7.59 -13.04 27.16
C ARG A 368 -8.93 -13.49 27.73
N PHE A 369 -10.01 -13.29 26.97
CA PHE A 369 -11.36 -13.64 27.39
C PHE A 369 -11.81 -15.03 26.94
N GLN A 370 -10.94 -15.78 26.25
CA GLN A 370 -11.21 -17.13 25.74
C GLN A 370 -12.54 -17.20 24.98
N MET A 371 -12.76 -16.23 24.10
CA MET A 371 -14.05 -16.04 23.44
C MET A 371 -14.42 -17.23 22.54
N GLU A 372 -15.67 -17.67 22.65
CA GLU A 372 -16.31 -18.58 21.71
C GLU A 372 -16.68 -17.86 20.40
N THR A 373 -16.86 -18.62 19.32
CA THR A 373 -17.13 -18.07 17.98
C THR A 373 -18.30 -17.08 17.92
N PRO A 374 -19.44 -17.29 18.62
CA PRO A 374 -20.54 -16.32 18.64
C PRO A 374 -20.14 -14.98 19.28
N ALA A 375 -19.34 -15.00 20.34
CA ALA A 375 -18.85 -13.77 20.99
C ALA A 375 -17.88 -13.01 20.07
N ILE A 376 -17.03 -13.74 19.34
CA ILE A 376 -16.11 -13.16 18.35
C ILE A 376 -16.89 -12.47 17.22
N LEU A 377 -17.93 -13.12 16.70
CA LEU A 377 -18.79 -12.54 15.66
C LEU A 377 -19.52 -11.29 16.15
N LYS A 378 -20.02 -11.28 17.39
CA LYS A 378 -20.63 -10.08 18.01
C LYS A 378 -19.64 -8.93 18.10
N LEU A 379 -18.39 -9.20 18.48
CA LEU A 379 -17.31 -8.19 18.50
C LEU A 379 -17.06 -7.61 17.09
N CYS A 380 -17.00 -8.45 16.06
CA CYS A 380 -16.80 -8.01 14.68
C CYS A 380 -17.97 -7.15 14.17
N ALA A 381 -19.21 -7.56 14.45
CA ALA A 381 -20.40 -6.83 14.06
C ALA A 381 -20.49 -5.47 14.78
N PHE A 382 -20.21 -5.44 16.09
CA PHE A 382 -20.25 -4.22 16.89
C PHE A 382 -19.20 -3.20 16.45
N SER A 383 -17.95 -3.65 16.24
CA SER A 383 -16.88 -2.77 15.72
C SER A 383 -17.21 -2.23 14.33
N SER A 384 -17.72 -3.06 13.42
CA SER A 384 -18.15 -2.62 12.08
C SER A 384 -19.30 -1.60 12.14
N PHE A 385 -20.26 -1.79 13.05
CA PHE A 385 -21.36 -0.85 13.28
C PHE A 385 -20.84 0.51 13.78
N LEU A 386 -19.91 0.52 14.74
CA LEU A 386 -19.29 1.75 15.22
C LEU A 386 -18.54 2.50 14.10
N VAL A 387 -17.83 1.76 13.24
CA VAL A 387 -17.17 2.34 12.07
C VAL A 387 -18.20 2.96 11.13
N ALA A 388 -19.27 2.24 10.78
CA ALA A 388 -20.33 2.78 9.92
C ALA A 388 -20.96 4.05 10.50
N CYS A 389 -21.26 4.07 11.81
CA CYS A 389 -21.84 5.22 12.50
C CYS A 389 -20.91 6.43 12.57
N ALA A 390 -19.59 6.22 12.70
CA ALA A 390 -18.62 7.30 12.76
C ALA A 390 -18.13 7.76 11.36
N SER A 391 -18.43 7.02 10.30
CA SER A 391 -18.05 7.39 8.92
C SER A 391 -18.56 8.77 8.46
N PRO A 392 -19.78 9.24 8.78
CA PRO A 392 -20.22 10.59 8.38
C PRO A 392 -19.45 11.70 9.09
N LEU A 393 -18.82 11.42 10.24
CA LEU A 393 -17.98 12.38 10.95
C LEU A 393 -16.65 12.66 10.22
N LEU A 394 -16.32 11.88 9.17
CA LEU A 394 -15.20 12.18 8.26
C LEU A 394 -15.54 13.32 7.28
N LEU A 395 -16.79 13.81 7.24
CA LEU A 395 -17.19 15.02 6.50
C LEU A 395 -16.80 16.32 7.22
N LEU A 396 -15.93 16.25 8.24
CA LEU A 396 -15.34 17.43 8.85
C LEU A 396 -14.44 18.13 7.83
N ARG A 397 -14.96 19.20 7.23
CA ARG A 397 -14.21 20.05 6.30
C ARG A 397 -13.80 21.37 6.97
N CYS A 398 -12.65 21.88 6.55
CA CYS A 398 -12.33 23.29 6.73
C CYS A 398 -12.98 24.07 5.57
N GLY A 399 -13.31 25.35 5.79
CA GLY A 399 -13.91 26.15 4.71
C GLY A 399 -12.98 26.23 3.50
N ASN A 400 -13.55 26.16 2.30
CA ASN A 400 -12.79 26.34 1.06
C ASN A 400 -12.13 27.73 1.06
N LYS A 401 -10.80 27.78 0.95
CA LYS A 401 -10.11 29.06 0.76
C LYS A 401 -10.36 29.61 -0.64
N ALA A 402 -10.41 30.93 -0.70
CA ALA A 402 -10.56 31.70 -1.91
C ALA A 402 -9.39 31.41 -2.88
N MET A 403 -9.70 30.86 -4.05
CA MET A 403 -8.76 30.71 -5.16
C MET A 403 -9.21 31.60 -6.32
N ALA A 404 -8.30 32.46 -6.75
CA ALA A 404 -8.48 33.39 -7.86
C ALA A 404 -8.93 32.64 -9.13
N GLY A 405 -10.03 33.08 -9.75
CA GLY A 405 -10.55 32.52 -11.01
C GLY A 405 -11.43 31.28 -10.88
N ILE A 406 -11.53 30.69 -9.68
CA ILE A 406 -12.33 29.47 -9.43
C ILE A 406 -13.37 29.70 -8.34
N THR A 407 -12.95 29.97 -7.10
CA THR A 407 -13.85 30.19 -5.94
C THR A 407 -13.91 31.64 -5.49
N ALA A 408 -12.93 32.45 -5.86
CA ALA A 408 -12.86 33.87 -5.58
C ALA A 408 -12.68 34.69 -6.86
N THR A 409 -12.81 36.02 -6.75
CA THR A 409 -12.86 36.92 -7.89
C THR A 409 -11.63 36.81 -8.79
N TYR A 410 -11.85 36.31 -10.01
CA TYR A 410 -11.41 36.86 -11.28
C TYR A 410 -12.39 36.28 -12.33
N ASN A 411 -13.45 37.04 -12.68
CA ASN A 411 -14.66 36.61 -13.43
C ASN A 411 -14.92 35.09 -13.38
N ARG A 412 -15.56 34.61 -12.28
CA ARG A 412 -15.81 33.20 -11.92
C ARG A 412 -15.73 32.24 -13.13
N SER A 413 -14.80 31.28 -13.07
CA SER A 413 -14.47 30.26 -14.09
C SER A 413 -13.45 30.65 -15.16
N ASN A 414 -12.68 31.71 -14.98
CA ASN A 414 -11.53 32.02 -15.84
C ASN A 414 -10.29 32.36 -14.98
N LEU A 415 -9.17 31.71 -15.27
CA LEU A 415 -7.88 31.97 -14.61
C LEU A 415 -7.25 33.29 -15.10
N THR A 416 -7.68 33.80 -16.26
CA THR A 416 -7.17 35.04 -16.86
C THR A 416 -8.04 36.24 -16.53
N SER A 417 -7.38 37.38 -16.33
CA SER A 417 -8.00 38.66 -16.01
C SER A 417 -7.13 39.83 -16.45
N GLY A 418 -7.61 41.07 -16.28
CA GLY A 418 -6.85 42.26 -16.65
C GLY A 418 -5.46 42.34 -16.01
N CYS A 419 -5.29 41.87 -14.78
CA CYS A 419 -4.02 41.99 -14.05
C CYS A 419 -2.93 41.02 -14.54
N ASN A 420 -3.29 39.83 -15.03
CA ASN A 420 -2.34 38.82 -15.52
C ASN A 420 -2.28 38.69 -17.05
N SER A 421 -3.09 39.50 -17.76
CA SER A 421 -3.13 39.54 -19.23
C SER A 421 -1.77 39.81 -19.88
N ASN A 422 -0.90 40.57 -19.22
CA ASN A 422 0.44 40.91 -19.72
C ASN A 422 1.47 39.78 -19.58
N CYS A 423 1.16 38.69 -18.88
CA CYS A 423 2.12 37.65 -18.55
C CYS A 423 2.05 36.39 -19.43
N ASN A 424 1.08 36.31 -20.37
CA ASN A 424 0.89 35.18 -21.31
C ASN A 424 1.07 33.79 -20.66
N CYS A 425 0.37 33.58 -19.53
CA CYS A 425 0.58 32.43 -18.65
C CYS A 425 0.17 31.10 -19.29
N GLN A 426 0.96 30.06 -19.04
CA GLN A 426 0.65 28.69 -19.44
C GLN A 426 -0.11 27.96 -18.33
N THR A 427 -1.08 27.11 -18.69
CA THR A 427 -1.84 26.26 -17.75
C THR A 427 -1.18 24.91 -17.48
N GLU A 428 -0.04 24.63 -18.10
CA GLU A 428 0.62 23.31 -18.06
C GLU A 428 1.31 23.05 -16.71
N PHE A 429 1.79 24.11 -16.04
CA PHE A 429 2.53 24.04 -14.77
C PHE A 429 1.74 24.66 -13.62
N TYR A 430 1.38 23.84 -12.64
CA TYR A 430 0.72 24.28 -11.41
C TYR A 430 1.77 24.55 -10.32
N ASN A 431 1.92 25.80 -9.91
CA ASN A 431 2.87 26.23 -8.89
C ASN A 431 2.18 27.22 -7.93
N PRO A 432 1.32 26.74 -7.03
CA PRO A 432 0.42 27.63 -6.28
C PRO A 432 1.21 28.63 -5.45
N VAL A 433 0.74 29.88 -5.44
CA VAL A 433 1.25 30.94 -4.58
C VAL A 433 0.14 31.49 -3.71
N CYS A 434 0.46 31.78 -2.46
CA CYS A 434 -0.45 32.42 -1.53
C CYS A 434 -0.15 33.92 -1.46
N GLY A 435 -1.16 34.75 -1.79
CA GLY A 435 -1.05 36.19 -1.65
C GLY A 435 -1.24 36.66 -0.22
N GLY A 436 -0.69 37.83 0.11
CA GLY A 436 -0.89 38.50 1.41
C GLY A 436 -2.37 38.68 1.78
N ASN A 437 -3.25 38.83 0.78
CA ASN A 437 -4.70 38.85 0.92
C ASN A 437 -5.36 37.52 1.32
N GLY A 438 -4.59 36.44 1.51
CA GLY A 438 -5.10 35.12 1.85
C GLY A 438 -5.80 34.38 0.70
N VAL A 439 -5.64 34.87 -0.54
CA VAL A 439 -6.15 34.24 -1.77
C VAL A 439 -5.04 33.42 -2.42
N ALA A 440 -5.36 32.20 -2.83
CA ALA A 440 -4.45 31.34 -3.59
C ALA A 440 -4.54 31.63 -5.10
N TYR A 441 -3.40 31.62 -5.78
CA TYR A 441 -3.29 31.79 -7.23
C TYR A 441 -2.65 30.56 -7.87
N PHE A 442 -3.00 30.26 -9.12
CA PHE A 442 -2.54 29.05 -9.83
C PHE A 442 -1.03 28.99 -10.04
N SER A 443 -0.41 30.13 -10.34
CA SER A 443 1.05 30.27 -10.45
C SER A 443 1.49 31.71 -10.15
N PRO A 444 2.80 31.98 -9.96
CA PRO A 444 3.30 33.35 -9.84
C PRO A 444 2.91 34.23 -11.05
N CYS A 445 2.85 33.63 -12.24
CA CYS A 445 2.38 34.28 -13.46
C CYS A 445 0.89 34.70 -13.37
N TYR A 446 0.01 33.80 -12.90
CA TYR A 446 -1.41 34.12 -12.71
C TYR A 446 -1.65 35.12 -11.56
N ALA A 447 -0.70 35.23 -10.62
CA ALA A 447 -0.66 36.29 -9.63
C ALA A 447 -0.06 37.62 -10.18
N GLY A 448 0.48 37.61 -11.39
CA GLY A 448 1.04 38.77 -12.07
C GLY A 448 2.35 39.26 -11.45
N CYS A 449 3.15 38.36 -10.87
CA CYS A 449 4.41 38.69 -10.24
C CYS A 449 5.57 38.71 -11.25
N PRO A 450 6.20 39.86 -11.53
CA PRO A 450 7.28 39.96 -12.51
C PRO A 450 8.63 39.47 -11.96
N GLU A 451 8.89 39.63 -10.66
CA GLU A 451 10.17 39.35 -10.03
C GLU A 451 10.03 38.58 -8.70
N SER A 452 10.97 37.67 -8.43
CA SER A 452 11.10 37.01 -7.13
C SER A 452 12.05 37.79 -6.23
N SER A 453 11.65 38.04 -4.98
CA SER A 453 12.33 38.93 -4.05
C SER A 453 13.21 38.23 -3.01
N GLY A 454 13.37 36.90 -3.08
CA GLY A 454 14.23 36.11 -2.20
C GLY A 454 13.54 34.88 -1.62
N TYR A 455 14.09 34.34 -0.53
CA TYR A 455 13.56 33.15 0.17
C TYR A 455 13.33 33.42 1.67
N ILE A 456 12.18 33.00 2.20
CA ILE A 456 11.90 32.89 3.64
C ILE A 456 12.49 31.56 4.12
N ASN A 457 13.20 31.59 5.25
CA ASN A 457 13.83 30.40 5.87
C ASN A 457 14.65 29.55 4.87
N SER A 458 15.29 30.20 3.89
CA SER A 458 16.11 29.56 2.85
C SER A 458 15.40 28.50 2.00
N THR A 459 14.06 28.42 2.05
CA THR A 459 13.29 27.33 1.43
C THR A 459 12.02 27.78 0.72
N ILE A 460 11.38 28.87 1.16
CA ILE A 460 10.10 29.35 0.58
C ILE A 460 10.35 30.61 -0.23
N GLN A 461 10.13 30.55 -1.55
CA GLN A 461 10.34 31.69 -2.44
C GLN A 461 9.27 32.77 -2.25
N VAL A 462 9.67 34.05 -2.25
CA VAL A 462 8.79 35.21 -2.14
C VAL A 462 8.75 35.97 -3.45
N TYR A 463 7.57 36.49 -3.77
CA TYR A 463 7.29 37.29 -4.94
C TYR A 463 6.77 38.66 -4.52
N ASN A 464 7.30 39.70 -5.17
CA ASN A 464 6.92 41.09 -4.91
C ASN A 464 6.30 41.71 -6.17
N ASN A 465 5.63 42.85 -5.98
CA ASN A 465 5.10 43.68 -7.07
C ASN A 465 4.11 42.92 -7.97
N CYS A 466 3.30 42.05 -7.37
CA CYS A 466 2.33 41.23 -8.07
C CYS A 466 1.09 42.04 -8.44
N SER A 467 0.78 42.17 -9.72
CA SER A 467 -0.30 43.03 -10.22
C SER A 467 -1.72 42.55 -9.85
N CYS A 468 -1.90 41.26 -9.58
CA CYS A 468 -3.19 40.69 -9.20
C CYS A 468 -3.45 40.73 -7.68
N LEU A 469 -2.47 41.19 -6.90
CA LEU A 469 -2.57 41.39 -5.47
C LEU A 469 -2.92 42.85 -5.14
N GLY A 470 -3.37 43.09 -3.91
CA GLY A 470 -3.57 44.46 -3.41
C GLY A 470 -2.25 45.24 -3.36
N VAL A 471 -2.33 46.57 -3.37
CA VAL A 471 -1.16 47.45 -3.26
C VAL A 471 -0.35 47.11 -2.00
N ASN A 472 0.96 46.91 -2.15
CA ASN A 472 1.92 46.53 -1.10
C ASN A 472 1.79 45.12 -0.49
N GLU A 473 1.09 44.20 -1.14
CA GLU A 473 1.09 42.80 -0.72
C GLU A 473 2.17 41.98 -1.43
N THR A 474 2.74 41.02 -0.71
CA THR A 474 3.68 40.03 -1.25
C THR A 474 2.99 38.68 -1.36
N ALA A 475 3.49 37.83 -2.25
CA ALA A 475 3.07 36.43 -2.35
C ALA A 475 4.22 35.50 -1.97
N HIS A 476 3.90 34.35 -1.38
CA HIS A 476 4.87 33.31 -1.10
C HIS A 476 4.50 32.01 -1.81
N ALA A 477 5.51 31.21 -2.16
CA ALA A 477 5.32 29.91 -2.78
C ALA A 477 4.61 28.94 -1.83
N GLY A 478 3.67 28.17 -2.37
CA GLY A 478 2.88 27.20 -1.63
C GLY A 478 1.41 27.58 -1.49
N VAL A 479 0.66 26.66 -0.90
CA VAL A 479 -0.78 26.81 -0.65
C VAL A 479 -0.98 27.66 0.61
N CYS A 480 -2.03 28.47 0.65
CA CYS A 480 -2.32 29.29 1.83
C CYS A 480 -2.64 28.44 3.07
N GLU A 481 -1.74 28.37 4.05
CA GLU A 481 -1.95 27.61 5.28
C GLU A 481 -3.20 28.07 6.05
N ALA A 482 -4.10 27.14 6.38
CA ALA A 482 -5.29 27.41 7.16
C ALA A 482 -5.09 26.96 8.62
N SER A 483 -5.32 27.86 9.59
CA SER A 483 -5.46 27.48 11.00
C SER A 483 -6.82 26.79 11.21
N CYS A 484 -6.87 25.49 10.94
CA CYS A 484 -8.08 24.69 11.08
C CYS A 484 -8.12 23.89 12.38
N PHE A 485 -8.91 24.37 13.35
CA PHE A 485 -9.11 23.70 14.65
C PHE A 485 -9.80 22.33 14.54
N LYS A 486 -10.40 22.00 13.39
CA LYS A 486 -11.04 20.70 13.15
C LYS A 486 -10.04 19.59 12.79
N LEU A 487 -8.81 19.93 12.41
CA LEU A 487 -7.81 18.94 12.00
C LEU A 487 -7.50 17.93 13.12
N PRO A 488 -7.14 18.33 14.36
CA PRO A 488 -6.87 17.36 15.43
C PRO A 488 -8.06 16.44 15.76
N LEU A 489 -9.29 16.97 15.69
CA LEU A 489 -10.51 16.18 15.88
C LEU A 489 -10.68 15.13 14.78
N PHE A 490 -10.49 15.52 13.52
CA PHE A 490 -10.50 14.59 12.39
C PHE A 490 -9.44 13.49 12.54
N LEU A 491 -8.21 13.87 12.90
CA LEU A 491 -7.11 12.93 13.09
C LEU A 491 -7.41 11.91 14.20
N GLY A 492 -7.98 12.36 15.33
CA GLY A 492 -8.40 11.50 16.43
C GLY A 492 -9.53 10.53 16.05
N LEU A 493 -10.54 11.02 15.32
CA LEU A 493 -11.63 10.19 14.81
C LEU A 493 -11.15 9.17 13.77
N ALA A 494 -10.30 9.59 12.83
CA ALA A 494 -9.70 8.69 11.83
C ALA A 494 -8.86 7.59 12.50
N LEU A 495 -8.09 7.93 13.54
CA LEU A 495 -7.34 6.96 14.33
C LEU A 495 -8.25 5.93 14.99
N PHE A 496 -9.34 6.37 15.62
CA PHE A 496 -10.31 5.49 16.26
C PHE A 496 -11.00 4.56 15.24
N MET A 497 -11.35 5.11 14.07
CA MET A 497 -11.97 4.37 12.97
C MET A 497 -11.06 3.27 12.41
N VAL A 498 -9.80 3.61 12.15
CA VAL A 498 -8.80 2.63 11.71
C VAL A 498 -8.60 1.56 12.78
N LEU A 499 -8.46 1.95 14.05
CA LEU A 499 -8.31 1.03 15.16
C LEU A 499 -9.46 0.01 15.23
N LEU A 500 -10.71 0.48 15.17
CA LEU A 500 -11.90 -0.38 15.16
C LEU A 500 -12.01 -1.25 13.91
N THR A 501 -11.54 -0.78 12.76
CA THR A 501 -11.52 -1.59 11.55
C THR A 501 -10.60 -2.79 11.73
N PHE A 502 -9.37 -2.56 12.22
CA PHE A 502 -8.37 -3.62 12.39
C PHE A 502 -8.59 -4.49 13.64
N ILE A 503 -9.32 -4.01 14.66
CA ILE A 503 -9.69 -4.83 15.83
C ILE A 503 -10.57 -6.02 15.42
N SER A 504 -11.34 -5.88 14.34
CA SER A 504 -12.25 -6.92 13.83
C SER A 504 -11.56 -7.90 12.86
N HIS A 505 -10.45 -7.50 12.24
CA HIS A 505 -9.81 -8.28 11.17
C HIS A 505 -9.16 -9.57 11.67
N THR A 506 -8.33 -9.52 12.71
CA THR A 506 -7.73 -10.74 13.30
C THR A 506 -8.81 -11.70 13.82
N PRO A 507 -9.84 -11.21 14.57
CA PRO A 507 -11.01 -12.01 14.91
C PRO A 507 -11.71 -12.70 13.74
N ALA A 508 -11.93 -12.01 12.62
CA ALA A 508 -12.54 -12.58 11.43
C ALA A 508 -11.74 -13.79 10.91
N VAL A 509 -10.42 -13.64 10.75
CA VAL A 509 -9.53 -14.74 10.32
C VAL A 509 -9.60 -15.94 11.28
N VAL A 510 -9.66 -15.69 12.60
CA VAL A 510 -9.81 -16.76 13.60
C VAL A 510 -11.14 -17.48 13.44
N VAL A 511 -12.24 -16.76 13.20
CA VAL A 511 -13.55 -17.38 12.96
C VAL A 511 -13.53 -18.22 11.68
N SER A 512 -12.98 -17.71 10.58
CA SER A 512 -12.81 -18.44 9.33
C SER A 512 -12.13 -19.79 9.53
N LEU A 513 -11.06 -19.81 10.34
CA LEU A 513 -10.31 -21.01 10.69
C LEU A 513 -11.09 -22.00 11.60
N ARG A 514 -12.05 -21.51 12.40
CA ARG A 514 -12.88 -22.31 13.32
C ARG A 514 -14.11 -22.93 12.67
N ILE A 515 -14.70 -22.24 11.68
CA ILE A 515 -15.93 -22.70 11.01
C ILE A 515 -15.67 -23.73 9.90
N VAL A 516 -14.42 -23.85 9.44
CA VAL A 516 -14.03 -24.81 8.38
C VAL A 516 -13.30 -26.03 8.97
N PRO A 517 -13.42 -27.21 8.33
CA PRO A 517 -12.65 -28.39 8.73
C PRO A 517 -11.13 -28.12 8.68
N PRO A 518 -10.33 -28.71 9.59
CA PRO A 518 -8.89 -28.50 9.62
C PRO A 518 -8.15 -28.85 8.31
N SER A 519 -8.67 -29.79 7.51
CA SER A 519 -8.12 -30.14 6.20
C SER A 519 -8.29 -29.04 5.16
N MET A 520 -9.28 -28.15 5.32
CA MET A 520 -9.62 -27.09 4.37
C MET A 520 -9.21 -25.69 4.84
N ARG A 521 -8.64 -25.53 6.05
CA ARG A 521 -8.23 -24.23 6.61
C ARG A 521 -7.37 -23.38 5.67
N SER A 522 -6.31 -23.98 5.14
CA SER A 522 -5.41 -23.31 4.19
C SER A 522 -6.14 -22.86 2.93
N PHE A 523 -7.01 -23.72 2.40
CA PHE A 523 -7.78 -23.46 1.18
C PHE A 523 -8.84 -22.37 1.39
N ALA A 524 -9.52 -22.38 2.54
CA ALA A 524 -10.47 -21.35 2.94
C ALA A 524 -9.82 -19.97 3.03
N ILE A 525 -8.68 -19.85 3.73
CA ILE A 525 -7.90 -18.61 3.78
C ILE A 525 -7.46 -18.18 2.38
N GLY A 526 -7.05 -19.13 1.53
CA GLY A 526 -6.69 -18.84 0.15
C GLY A 526 -7.84 -18.23 -0.65
N LEU A 527 -9.03 -18.83 -0.57
CA LEU A 527 -10.24 -18.29 -1.20
C LEU A 527 -10.63 -16.93 -0.63
N GLU A 528 -10.56 -16.72 0.67
CA GLU A 528 -10.83 -15.42 1.30
C GLU A 528 -9.91 -14.32 0.75
N TRP A 529 -8.61 -14.58 0.70
CA TRP A 529 -7.65 -13.63 0.13
C TRP A 529 -7.86 -13.38 -1.37
N LEU A 530 -8.24 -14.41 -2.13
CA LEU A 530 -8.59 -14.26 -3.55
C LEU A 530 -9.74 -13.28 -3.73
N PHE A 531 -10.86 -13.47 -3.01
CA PHE A 531 -12.01 -12.57 -3.12
C PHE A 531 -11.73 -11.19 -2.53
N LEU A 532 -11.02 -11.13 -1.40
CA LEU A 532 -10.62 -9.87 -0.78
C LEU A 532 -9.79 -9.02 -1.75
N ARG A 533 -8.89 -9.63 -2.54
CA ARG A 533 -8.16 -8.88 -3.57
C ARG A 533 -9.02 -8.52 -4.77
N ALA A 534 -9.72 -9.50 -5.36
CA ALA A 534 -10.49 -9.32 -6.57
C ALA A 534 -11.67 -8.35 -6.42
N LEU A 535 -12.39 -8.40 -5.28
CA LEU A 535 -13.61 -7.63 -5.02
C LEU A 535 -13.43 -6.52 -3.99
N GLY A 536 -12.33 -6.54 -3.22
CA GLY A 536 -12.04 -5.53 -2.20
C GLY A 536 -10.91 -4.59 -2.61
N THR A 537 -9.66 -5.04 -2.49
CA THR A 537 -8.50 -4.16 -2.56
C THR A 537 -8.18 -3.65 -3.97
N ILE A 538 -8.43 -4.41 -5.03
CA ILE A 538 -8.24 -3.93 -6.41
C ILE A 538 -9.29 -2.86 -6.78
N PRO A 539 -10.60 -3.08 -6.61
CA PRO A 539 -11.60 -2.06 -6.96
C PRO A 539 -11.65 -0.87 -5.99
N GLY A 540 -11.21 -1.02 -4.74
CA GLY A 540 -11.28 0.05 -3.72
C GLY A 540 -10.68 1.39 -4.17
N PRO A 541 -9.39 1.45 -4.55
CA PRO A 541 -8.77 2.67 -5.04
C PRO A 541 -9.40 3.19 -6.34
N ILE A 542 -9.91 2.31 -7.20
CA ILE A 542 -10.56 2.71 -8.45
C ILE A 542 -11.88 3.46 -8.14
N LEU A 543 -12.70 2.92 -7.25
CA LEU A 543 -13.98 3.52 -6.87
C LEU A 543 -13.78 4.84 -6.12
N TYR A 544 -12.87 4.88 -5.14
CA TYR A 544 -12.55 6.10 -4.41
C TYR A 544 -11.91 7.16 -5.32
N GLY A 545 -11.02 6.75 -6.21
CA GLY A 545 -10.40 7.64 -7.20
C GLY A 545 -11.44 8.25 -8.13
N SER A 546 -12.34 7.43 -8.69
CA SER A 546 -13.44 7.92 -9.53
C SER A 546 -14.39 8.86 -8.79
N PHE A 547 -14.66 8.61 -7.50
CA PHE A 547 -15.48 9.51 -6.68
C PHE A 547 -14.78 10.85 -6.44
N ILE A 548 -13.49 10.84 -6.08
CA ILE A 548 -12.68 12.05 -5.89
C ILE A 548 -12.54 12.84 -7.20
N ASP A 549 -12.30 12.15 -8.31
CA ASP A 549 -12.16 12.78 -9.62
C ASP A 549 -13.47 13.42 -10.11
N SER A 550 -14.63 12.91 -9.65
CA SER A 550 -15.93 13.52 -9.96
C SER A 550 -16.14 14.89 -9.32
N THR A 551 -15.41 15.21 -8.25
CA THR A 551 -15.43 16.54 -7.60
C THR A 551 -14.36 17.48 -8.14
N CYS A 552 -13.65 17.11 -9.21
CA CYS A 552 -12.61 17.96 -9.77
C CYS A 552 -13.15 19.24 -10.42
N LYS A 553 -12.65 20.40 -9.99
CA LYS A 553 -12.91 21.71 -10.60
C LYS A 553 -11.87 22.12 -11.64
N LEU A 554 -10.60 21.74 -11.44
CA LEU A 554 -9.52 22.11 -12.36
C LEU A 554 -8.64 20.91 -12.70
N TRP A 555 -8.70 20.50 -13.97
CA TRP A 555 -7.90 19.40 -14.52
C TRP A 555 -6.54 19.89 -15.00
N GLN A 556 -5.49 19.10 -14.79
CA GLN A 556 -4.26 19.26 -15.53
C GLN A 556 -4.52 18.98 -17.02
N SER A 557 -3.98 19.83 -17.88
CA SER A 557 -3.94 19.58 -19.32
C SER A 557 -2.56 19.06 -19.71
N LYS A 558 -2.51 17.91 -20.38
CA LYS A 558 -1.29 17.32 -20.97
C LYS A 558 -1.42 17.34 -22.50
N GLU A 559 -0.28 17.28 -23.19
CA GLU A 559 -0.21 17.19 -24.66
C GLU A 559 -1.01 18.32 -25.36
N CYS A 560 -0.69 19.57 -25.00
CA CYS A 560 -1.26 20.77 -25.62
C CYS A 560 -2.80 20.82 -25.62
N GLY A 561 -3.47 20.35 -24.55
CA GLY A 561 -4.94 20.44 -24.45
C GLY A 561 -5.68 19.13 -24.63
N THR A 562 -5.04 18.10 -25.19
CA THR A 562 -5.77 16.93 -25.72
C THR A 562 -6.03 15.83 -24.68
N VAL A 563 -5.19 15.70 -23.65
CA VAL A 563 -5.31 14.66 -22.63
C VAL A 563 -5.49 15.27 -21.24
N ARG A 564 -6.47 14.75 -20.47
CA ARG A 564 -6.68 15.13 -19.06
C ARG A 564 -5.66 14.41 -18.17
N GLY A 565 -4.92 15.18 -17.38
CA GLY A 565 -3.97 14.69 -16.38
C GLY A 565 -4.58 14.60 -14.97
N SER A 566 -3.76 14.76 -13.93
CA SER A 566 -4.26 14.77 -12.55
C SER A 566 -5.12 16.00 -12.26
N CYS A 567 -6.12 15.87 -11.40
CA CYS A 567 -6.88 17.03 -10.96
C CYS A 567 -6.10 17.85 -9.92
N TRP A 568 -6.02 19.17 -10.16
CA TRP A 568 -5.31 20.15 -9.31
C TRP A 568 -6.17 20.70 -8.18
N VAL A 569 -7.46 20.95 -8.43
CA VAL A 569 -8.38 21.59 -7.48
C VAL A 569 -9.70 20.83 -7.44
N TYR A 570 -10.16 20.48 -6.25
CA TYR A 570 -11.41 19.74 -5.99
C TYR A 570 -12.46 20.68 -5.36
N ASP A 571 -13.74 20.28 -5.43
CA ASP A 571 -14.89 20.99 -4.85
C ASP A 571 -15.03 20.84 -3.33
#